data_AF-A0A524FSR0-F1
#
_entry.id   AF-A0A524FSR0-F1
#
_cell.length_a   1.000
_cell.length_b   1.000
_cell.length_c   1.000
_cell.angle_alpha   90.00
_cell.angle_beta   90.00
_cell.angle_gamma   90.00
#
_symmetry.space_group_name_H-M   'P 1'
#
loop_
_entity.id
_entity.type
_entity.pdbx_description
1 polymer ?
#
loop_
_entity_poly.entity_id
_entity_poly.type
_entity_poly.pdbx_seq_one_letter_code
_entity_poly.pdbx_strand_id
1 'polypeptide(L)'
;MNGRWIIDNVKIEVAYFKSEQSVSTSRKQKHIWENSPDMYPYLRTVEFNSYQIDVIPLEIQLNTNLLRGLDARVTEILRVLGLGQVDTNLIKKAIHPSHQGFIFTSLQLNSIEE
;
A
#
# COMPACT_ATOMS: atom_id res chain seq x y z
N MET A 1 -5.85 15.56 6.07
CA MET A 1 -6.18 16.68 5.16
C MET A 1 -5.10 16.70 4.11
N ASN A 2 -5.44 16.93 2.84
CA ASN A 2 -4.45 16.89 1.77
C ASN A 2 -4.14 18.32 1.29
N GLY A 3 -2.87 18.66 1.24
CA GLY A 3 -2.40 19.82 0.48
C GLY A 3 -2.26 19.44 -0.99
N ARG A 4 -2.51 20.39 -1.91
CA ARG A 4 -2.39 20.15 -3.35
C ARG A 4 -1.69 21.32 -4.02
N TRP A 5 -0.74 21.01 -4.90
CA TRP A 5 0.00 21.99 -5.69
C TRP A 5 0.15 21.50 -7.12
N ILE A 6 0.44 22.43 -8.03
CA ILE A 6 0.91 22.12 -9.38
C ILE A 6 2.33 22.67 -9.48
N ILE A 7 3.30 21.80 -9.77
CA ILE A 7 4.70 22.17 -10.03
C ILE A 7 5.03 21.66 -11.42
N ASP A 8 5.45 22.54 -12.33
CA ASP A 8 5.78 22.21 -13.71
C ASP A 8 4.70 21.34 -14.41
N ASN A 9 3.44 21.74 -14.27
CA ASN A 9 2.25 21.03 -14.77
C ASN A 9 2.00 19.62 -14.18
N VAL A 10 2.75 19.23 -13.14
CA VAL A 10 2.52 18.01 -12.38
C VAL A 10 1.72 18.32 -11.14
N LYS A 11 0.59 17.64 -10.97
CA LYS A 11 -0.23 17.73 -9.76
C LYS A 11 0.41 16.91 -8.64
N ILE A 12 0.73 17.59 -7.54
CA ILE A 12 1.27 16.99 -6.32
C ILE A 12 0.19 17.02 -5.25
N GLU A 13 -0.05 15.88 -4.60
CA GLU A 13 -0.89 15.79 -3.41
C GLU A 13 -0.04 15.37 -2.21
N VAL A 14 -0.17 16.09 -1.10
CA VAL A 14 0.52 15.77 0.15
C VAL A 14 -0.54 15.39 1.18
N ALA A 15 -0.54 14.12 1.59
CA ALA A 15 -1.39 13.65 2.68
C ALA A 15 -0.72 13.97 4.03
N TYR A 16 -1.42 14.71 4.88
CA TYR A 16 -0.96 14.98 6.25
C TYR A 16 -1.74 14.13 7.27
N PHE A 17 -0.99 13.33 8.01
CA PHE A 17 -1.48 12.61 9.19
C PHE A 17 -1.69 13.60 10.34
N LYS A 18 -2.93 13.70 10.83
CA LYS A 18 -3.33 14.71 11.81
C LYS A 18 -3.35 14.20 13.26
N SER A 19 -3.76 12.95 13.48
CA SER A 19 -3.87 12.38 14.83
C SER A 19 -4.08 10.86 14.83
N GLU A 20 -3.84 10.23 15.98
CA GLU A 20 -4.09 8.80 16.24
C GLU A 20 -5.52 8.33 15.89
N GLN A 21 -6.52 9.19 16.09
CA GLN A 21 -7.90 8.85 15.70
C GLN A 21 -8.01 8.56 14.20
N SER A 22 -7.19 9.20 13.36
CA SER A 22 -7.20 9.04 11.90
C SER A 22 -6.75 7.65 11.45
N VAL A 23 -6.00 6.92 12.28
CA VAL A 23 -5.48 5.57 11.98
C VAL A 23 -6.15 4.49 12.84
N SER A 24 -6.95 4.88 13.81
CA SER A 24 -7.66 3.95 14.68
C SER A 24 -8.55 2.97 13.91
N THR A 25 -9.16 3.41 12.81
CA THR A 25 -10.01 2.58 11.96
C THR A 25 -9.22 1.47 11.27
N SER A 26 -8.09 1.81 10.62
CA SER A 26 -7.28 0.81 9.92
C SER A 26 -6.69 -0.23 10.88
N ARG A 27 -6.24 0.22 12.06
CA ARG A 27 -5.75 -0.67 13.12
C ARG A 27 -6.84 -1.59 13.66
N LYS A 28 -8.05 -1.06 13.92
CA LYS A 28 -9.22 -1.88 14.34
C LYS A 28 -9.61 -2.89 13.25
N GLN A 29 -9.50 -2.50 11.99
CA GLN A 29 -9.77 -3.32 10.82
C GLN A 29 -8.56 -4.15 10.36
N LYS A 30 -7.50 -4.23 11.19
CA LYS A 30 -6.32 -5.08 11.00
C LYS A 30 -5.65 -4.94 9.63
N HIS A 31 -5.42 -3.71 9.19
CA HIS A 31 -4.65 -3.43 7.97
C HIS A 31 -3.80 -2.17 8.11
N ILE A 32 -2.80 -2.02 7.23
CA ILE A 32 -1.96 -0.83 7.16
C ILE A 32 -2.58 0.13 6.16
N TRP A 33 -2.76 1.39 6.55
CA TRP A 33 -3.17 2.45 5.64
C TRP A 33 -1.93 3.16 5.09
N GLU A 34 -1.88 3.36 3.78
CA GLU A 34 -0.70 3.94 3.10
C GLU A 34 -0.30 5.35 3.58
N ASN A 35 -1.24 6.13 4.13
CA ASN A 35 -0.96 7.47 4.65
C ASN A 35 -0.83 7.51 6.19
N SER A 36 -0.67 6.35 6.83
CA SER A 36 -0.51 6.22 8.28
C SER A 36 0.97 6.10 8.68
N PRO A 37 1.36 6.47 9.91
CA PRO A 37 2.70 6.19 10.41
C PRO A 37 3.07 4.70 10.45
N ASP A 38 2.07 3.81 10.45
CA ASP A 38 2.28 2.36 10.50
C ASP A 38 2.97 1.83 9.22
N MET A 39 2.99 2.61 8.13
CA MET A 39 3.71 2.26 6.90
C MET A 39 5.22 2.59 6.96
N TYR A 40 5.65 3.50 7.84
CA TYR A 40 7.03 4.01 7.86
C TYR A 40 8.10 2.91 7.99
N PRO A 41 7.93 1.86 8.82
CA PRO A 41 8.92 0.79 8.93
C PRO A 41 9.11 -0.02 7.64
N TYR A 42 8.21 0.12 6.67
CA TYR A 42 8.20 -0.65 5.43
C TYR A 42 8.62 0.18 4.21
N LEU A 43 8.92 1.47 4.37
CA LEU A 43 9.40 2.30 3.28
C LEU A 43 10.63 1.67 2.63
N ARG A 44 10.66 1.74 1.29
CA ARG A 44 11.81 1.31 0.51
C ARG A 44 12.40 2.51 -0.20
N THR A 45 13.70 2.69 -0.11
CA THR A 45 14.40 3.71 -0.87
C THR A 45 14.71 3.16 -2.27
N VAL A 46 14.28 3.88 -3.30
CA VAL A 46 14.62 3.60 -4.70
C VAL A 46 15.49 4.71 -5.25
N GLU A 47 16.47 4.33 -6.08
CA GLU A 47 17.26 5.28 -6.82
C GLU A 47 16.55 5.65 -8.13
N PHE A 48 16.41 6.94 -8.38
CA PHE A 48 15.87 7.47 -9.62
C PHE A 48 16.76 8.62 -10.09
N ASN A 49 17.54 8.38 -11.14
CA ASN A 49 18.64 9.25 -11.54
C ASN A 49 19.61 9.48 -10.37
N SER A 50 19.86 10.74 -10.01
CA SER A 50 20.69 11.14 -8.88
C SER A 50 19.91 11.34 -7.57
N TYR A 51 18.65 10.90 -7.50
CA TYR A 51 17.79 11.08 -6.33
C TYR A 51 17.52 9.73 -5.66
N GLN A 52 17.42 9.78 -4.33
CA GLN A 52 16.89 8.70 -3.51
C GLN A 52 15.47 9.08 -3.09
N ILE A 53 14.52 8.21 -3.39
CA ILE A 53 13.10 8.46 -3.13
C ILE A 53 12.57 7.32 -2.28
N ASP A 54 11.99 7.66 -1.13
CA ASP A 54 11.27 6.70 -0.32
C ASP A 54 9.89 6.44 -0.93
N VAL A 55 9.61 5.16 -1.17
CA VAL A 55 8.35 4.70 -1.74
C VAL A 55 7.67 3.70 -0.82
N ILE A 56 6.35 3.71 -0.86
CA ILE A 56 5.51 2.76 -0.14
C ILE A 56 5.48 1.46 -0.95
N PRO A 57 5.75 0.29 -0.33
CA PRO A 57 5.61 -1.01 -0.97
C PRO A 57 4.24 -1.21 -1.62
N LEU A 58 4.23 -1.95 -2.73
CA LEU A 58 3.02 -2.22 -3.48
C LEU A 58 2.01 -3.05 -2.66
N GLU A 59 2.48 -3.90 -1.75
CA GLU A 59 1.65 -4.68 -0.83
C GLU A 59 0.75 -3.77 0.04
N ILE A 60 1.25 -2.62 0.48
CA ILE A 60 0.48 -1.65 1.27
C ILE A 60 -0.47 -0.86 0.37
N GLN A 61 0.00 -0.39 -0.79
CA GLN A 61 -0.85 0.36 -1.74
C GLN A 61 -2.01 -0.49 -2.29
N LEU A 62 -1.81 -1.80 -2.43
CA LEU A 62 -2.81 -2.75 -2.94
C LEU A 62 -4.10 -2.71 -2.11
N ASN A 63 -3.99 -2.66 -0.79
CA ASN A 63 -5.16 -2.58 0.09
C ASN A 63 -5.95 -1.29 -0.11
N THR A 64 -5.27 -0.15 -0.22
CA THR A 64 -5.94 1.14 -0.45
C THR A 64 -6.69 1.15 -1.79
N ASN A 65 -6.08 0.61 -2.84
CA ASN A 65 -6.69 0.55 -4.17
C ASN A 65 -7.91 -0.40 -4.18
N LEU A 66 -7.85 -1.54 -3.47
CA LEU A 66 -8.99 -2.44 -3.28
C LEU A 66 -10.15 -1.76 -2.55
N LEU A 67 -9.88 -1.12 -1.40
CA LEU A 67 -10.90 -0.43 -0.61
C LEU A 67 -11.58 0.72 -1.37
N ARG A 68 -10.91 1.25 -2.39
CA ARG A 68 -11.41 2.33 -3.25
C ARG A 68 -12.04 1.83 -4.57
N GLY A 69 -12.04 0.53 -4.83
CA GLY A 69 -12.57 -0.05 -6.08
C GLY A 69 -11.79 0.38 -7.33
N LEU A 70 -10.47 0.55 -7.22
CA LEU A 70 -9.61 0.99 -8.33
C LEU A 70 -9.05 -0.22 -9.11
N ASP A 71 -9.94 -1.00 -9.73
CA ASP A 71 -9.63 -2.32 -10.29
C ASP A 71 -8.44 -2.32 -11.26
N ALA A 72 -8.36 -1.35 -12.18
CA ALA A 72 -7.24 -1.26 -13.12
C ALA A 72 -5.88 -1.10 -12.42
N ARG A 73 -5.83 -0.37 -11.30
CA ARG A 73 -4.62 -0.23 -10.49
C ARG A 73 -4.33 -1.51 -9.72
N VAL A 74 -5.37 -2.15 -9.16
CA VAL A 74 -5.25 -3.44 -8.46
C VAL A 74 -4.67 -4.51 -9.39
N THR A 75 -5.20 -4.65 -10.60
CA THR A 75 -4.72 -5.60 -11.61
C THR A 75 -3.24 -5.37 -11.94
N GLU A 76 -2.84 -4.11 -12.15
CA GLU A 76 -1.45 -3.79 -12.49
C GLU A 76 -0.49 -4.07 -11.32
N ILE A 77 -0.90 -3.75 -10.09
CA ILE A 77 -0.11 -4.07 -8.90
C ILE A 77 0.06 -5.59 -8.75
N LEU A 78 -1.03 -6.36 -8.89
CA LEU A 78 -0.98 -7.82 -8.82
C LEU A 78 -0.07 -8.40 -9.91
N ARG A 79 -0.13 -7.86 -11.13
CA ARG A 79 0.75 -8.26 -12.23
C ARG A 79 2.22 -8.03 -11.89
N VAL A 80 2.56 -6.84 -11.37
CA VAL A 80 3.95 -6.51 -10.99
C VAL A 80 4.43 -7.39 -9.84
N LEU A 81 3.60 -7.58 -8.81
CA LEU A 81 3.92 -8.45 -7.68
C LEU A 81 4.12 -9.91 -8.11
N GLY A 82 3.27 -10.43 -9.01
CA GLY A 82 3.39 -11.79 -9.52
C GLY A 82 4.63 -12.05 -10.40
N LEU A 83 5.27 -10.99 -10.91
CA LEU A 83 6.55 -11.09 -11.64
C LEU A 83 7.77 -10.95 -10.72
N GLY A 84 7.57 -10.52 -9.47
CA GLY A 84 8.63 -10.17 -8.54
C GLY A 84 8.65 -11.02 -7.27
N GLN A 85 9.45 -10.59 -6.30
CA GLN A 85 9.42 -11.14 -4.94
C GLN A 85 8.33 -10.44 -4.14
N VAL A 86 7.35 -11.21 -3.67
CA VAL A 86 6.27 -10.72 -2.80
C VAL A 86 6.64 -10.94 -1.34
N ASP A 87 6.51 -9.91 -0.51
CA ASP A 87 6.58 -10.09 0.94
C ASP A 87 5.22 -10.56 1.47
N THR A 88 5.05 -11.88 1.54
CA THR A 88 3.81 -12.51 2.04
C THR A 88 3.48 -12.08 3.47
N ASN A 89 4.49 -11.82 4.31
CA ASN A 89 4.25 -11.36 5.68
C ASN A 89 3.71 -9.93 5.69
N LEU A 90 4.22 -9.08 4.80
CA LEU A 90 3.67 -7.74 4.62
C LEU A 90 2.24 -7.79 4.07
N ILE A 91 1.93 -8.68 3.11
CA ILE A 91 0.55 -8.89 2.63
C ILE A 91 -0.40 -9.25 3.78
N LYS A 92 -0.02 -10.19 4.66
CA LYS A 92 -0.83 -10.58 5.83
C LYS A 92 -1.13 -9.40 6.77
N LYS A 93 -0.17 -8.47 6.91
CA LYS A 93 -0.30 -7.30 7.80
C LYS A 93 -1.01 -6.12 7.14
N ALA A 94 -0.78 -5.92 5.85
CA ALA A 94 -1.17 -4.72 5.12
C ALA A 94 -2.57 -4.82 4.49
N ILE A 95 -3.02 -6.03 4.13
CA ILE A 95 -4.31 -6.24 3.46
C ILE A 95 -5.42 -6.48 4.47
N HIS A 96 -6.55 -5.79 4.29
CA HIS A 96 -7.76 -6.00 5.07
C HIS A 96 -8.18 -7.48 5.01
N PRO A 97 -8.57 -8.11 6.14
CA PRO A 97 -8.86 -9.55 6.19
C PRO A 97 -9.85 -10.04 5.12
N SER A 98 -10.87 -9.23 4.77
CA SER A 98 -11.85 -9.59 3.74
C SER A 98 -11.27 -9.73 2.32
N HIS A 99 -10.10 -9.15 2.05
CA HIS A 99 -9.46 -9.19 0.73
C HIS A 99 -8.31 -10.20 0.66
N GLN A 100 -7.85 -10.73 1.79
CA GLN A 100 -6.69 -11.62 1.82
C GLN A 100 -6.89 -12.83 0.91
N GLY A 101 -8.01 -13.56 1.03
CA GLY A 101 -8.28 -14.73 0.19
C GLY A 101 -8.15 -14.43 -1.30
N PHE A 102 -8.74 -13.32 -1.77
CA PHE A 102 -8.60 -12.87 -3.16
C PHE A 102 -7.14 -12.64 -3.56
N ILE A 103 -6.34 -11.97 -2.72
CA ILE A 103 -4.94 -11.67 -3.00
C ILE A 103 -4.06 -12.92 -3.00
N PHE A 104 -4.22 -13.79 -2.01
CA PHE A 104 -3.47 -15.06 -1.93
C PHE A 104 -3.74 -15.93 -3.16
N THR A 105 -5.02 -16.06 -3.57
CA THR A 105 -5.37 -16.78 -4.79
C THR A 105 -4.79 -16.11 -6.05
N SER A 106 -4.90 -14.79 -6.16
CA SER A 106 -4.44 -14.05 -7.35
C SER A 106 -2.92 -14.13 -7.54
N LEU A 107 -2.16 -14.17 -6.43
CA LEU A 107 -0.70 -14.26 -6.45
C LEU A 107 -0.18 -15.70 -6.33
N GLN A 108 -1.07 -16.71 -6.32
CA GLN A 108 -0.73 -18.12 -6.12
C GLN A 108 0.13 -18.36 -4.86
N LEU A 109 -0.12 -17.58 -3.82
CA LEU A 109 0.59 -17.69 -2.56
C LEU A 109 -0.08 -18.75 -1.69
N ASN A 110 0.73 -19.64 -1.09
CA ASN A 110 0.22 -20.55 -0.08
C ASN A 110 -0.20 -19.74 1.15
N SER A 111 -1.45 -19.88 1.58
CA SER A 111 -1.88 -19.44 2.91
C SER A 111 -1.20 -20.34 3.93
N ILE A 112 0.02 -20.00 4.33
CA ILE A 112 0.67 -20.67 5.47
C ILE A 112 -0.12 -20.25 6.70
N GLU A 113 -0.95 -21.17 7.19
CA GLU A 113 -1.58 -21.11 8.51
C GLU A 113 -0.49 -21.01 9.58
N GLU A 114 -0.64 -20.03 10.48
CA GLU A 114 -0.01 -20.03 11.81
C GLU A 114 -1.11 -20.28 12.84
#